data_AF-A0A3N7FFM9-F1
#
_entry.id   AF-A0A3N7FFM9-F1
#
_cell.length_a   1.000
_cell.length_b   1.000
_cell.length_c   1.000
_cell.angle_alpha   90.00
_cell.angle_beta   90.00
_cell.angle_gamma   90.00
#
_symmetry.space_group_name_H-M   'P 1'
#
loop_
_entity.id
_entity.type
_entity.pdbx_description
1 polymer ?
#
loop_
_entity_poly.entity_id
_entity_poly.type
_entity_poly.pdbx_seq_one_letter_code
_entity_poly.pdbx_strand_id
1 'polypeptide(L)' 'NQREIGEAASRWQKGQGAESAVVISADKGVQYETVVKAMDALQKAGVQRVGLSVKQGGG' A
#
# COMPACT_ATOMS: atom_id res chain seq x y z
N ASN A 1 -1.19 -12.98 4.91
CA ASN A 1 0.24 -13.17 4.53
C ASN A 1 0.64 -12.02 3.59
N GLN A 2 1.84 -11.42 3.70
CA GLN A 2 2.17 -10.18 2.93
C GLN A 2 2.05 -10.33 1.40
N ARG A 3 2.34 -11.52 0.86
CA ARG A 3 2.15 -11.83 -0.57
C ARG A 3 0.71 -11.65 -1.03
N GLU A 4 -0.24 -12.11 -0.23
CA GLU A 4 -1.66 -12.09 -0.54
C GLU A 4 -2.20 -10.66 -0.66
N ILE A 5 -1.66 -9.74 0.15
CA ILE A 5 -2.01 -8.31 0.14
C ILE A 5 -1.52 -7.65 -1.16
N GLY A 6 -0.30 -7.97 -1.59
CA GLY A 6 0.28 -7.49 -2.84
C GLY A 6 -0.54 -7.93 -4.06
N GLU A 7 -0.87 -9.22 -4.12
CA GLU A 7 -1.66 -9.78 -5.22
C GLU A 7 -3.09 -9.24 -5.24
N ALA A 8 -3.74 -9.13 -4.08
CA ALA A 8 -5.07 -8.54 -3.98
C ALA A 8 -5.08 -7.08 -4.44
N ALA A 9 -4.10 -6.28 -4.02
CA ALA A 9 -3.97 -4.88 -4.42
C ALA A 9 -3.66 -4.73 -5.92
N SER A 10 -2.78 -5.57 -6.47
CA SER A 10 -2.46 -5.59 -7.90
C SER A 10 -3.67 -5.98 -8.75
N ARG A 11 -4.41 -7.01 -8.35
CA ARG A 11 -5.66 -7.42 -9.04
C ARG A 11 -6.73 -6.34 -8.95
N TRP A 12 -6.89 -5.72 -7.78
CA TRP A 12 -7.80 -4.59 -7.61
C TRP A 12 -7.39 -3.41 -8.49
N GLN A 13 -6.11 -3.02 -8.51
CA GLN A 13 -5.60 -1.91 -9.32
C GLN A 13 -5.79 -2.18 -10.81
N LYS A 14 -5.58 -3.41 -11.28
CA LYS A 14 -5.81 -3.80 -12.68
C LYS A 14 -7.28 -3.77 -13.09
N GLY A 15 -8.18 -4.03 -12.15
CA GLY A 15 -9.63 -3.89 -12.35
C GLY A 15 -10.11 -2.43 -12.24
N GLN A 16 -9.22 -1.53 -11.85
CA GLN A 16 -9.46 -0.10 -11.75
C GLN A 16 -8.83 0.63 -12.95
N GLY A 17 -9.34 1.83 -13.25
CA GLY A 17 -8.83 2.63 -14.35
C GLY A 17 -7.34 2.96 -14.21
N ALA A 18 -6.72 3.34 -15.32
CA ALA A 18 -5.29 3.64 -15.39
C ALA A 18 -4.83 4.75 -14.44
N GLU A 19 -5.70 5.42 -13.69
CA GLU A 19 -5.42 6.50 -12.74
C GLU A 19 -5.44 6.03 -11.27
N SER A 20 -5.88 4.81 -11.00
CA SER A 20 -6.07 4.34 -9.63
C SER A 20 -4.74 4.04 -8.94
N ALA A 21 -4.62 4.56 -7.72
CA ALA A 21 -3.48 4.39 -6.84
C ALA A 21 -3.89 3.62 -5.58
N VAL A 22 -2.98 2.78 -5.08
CA VAL A 22 -3.13 2.08 -3.80
C VAL A 22 -2.50 2.97 -2.73
N VAL A 23 -3.27 3.33 -1.71
CA VAL A 23 -2.76 4.14 -0.60
C VAL A 23 -2.62 3.27 0.64
N ILE A 24 -1.44 3.27 1.25
CA ILE A 24 -1.19 2.64 2.53
C ILE A 24 -1.49 3.65 3.61
N SER A 25 -2.53 3.40 4.39
CA SER A 25 -2.87 4.20 5.57
C SER A 25 -2.24 3.56 6.80
N ALA A 26 -1.40 4.31 7.52
CA ALA A 26 -0.77 3.86 8.75
C ALA A 26 -1.02 4.83 9.92
N ASP A 27 -1.28 4.27 11.11
CA ASP A 27 -1.45 5.04 12.34
C ASP A 27 -0.11 5.49 12.94
N LYS A 28 -0.15 6.52 13.80
CA LYS A 28 1.02 7.13 14.46
C LYS A 28 1.84 6.19 15.37
N GLY A 29 1.43 4.94 15.55
CA GLY A 29 2.18 3.92 16.30
C GLY A 29 2.84 2.84 15.43
N VAL A 30 2.62 2.87 14.11
CA VAL A 30 3.14 1.85 13.20
C VAL A 30 4.65 2.02 13.02
N GLN A 31 5.38 0.93 13.19
CA GLN A 31 6.81 0.91 12.93
C GLN A 31 7.11 1.12 11.45
N TYR A 32 8.13 1.92 11.15
CA TYR A 32 8.58 2.18 9.79
C TYR A 32 8.85 0.89 9.01
N GLU A 33 9.45 -0.12 9.65
CA GLU A 33 9.67 -1.44 9.05
C GLU A 33 8.39 -2.09 8.52
N THR A 34 7.28 -1.96 9.24
CA THR A 34 5.99 -2.52 8.82
C THR A 34 5.48 -1.84 7.56
N VAL A 35 5.64 -0.51 7.47
CA VAL A 35 5.29 0.27 6.27
C VAL A 35 6.15 -0.16 5.09
N VAL A 36 7.47 -0.25 5.28
CA VAL A 36 8.40 -0.65 4.22
C VAL A 36 8.12 -2.07 3.75
N LYS A 37 7.84 -3.00 4.67
CA LYS A 37 7.44 -4.39 4.32
C LYS A 37 6.17 -4.43 3.49
N ALA A 38 5.17 -3.61 3.82
CA ALA A 38 3.95 -3.50 3.02
C ALA A 38 4.22 -2.88 1.63
N MET A 39 5.04 -1.84 1.55
CA MET A 39 5.45 -1.23 0.27
C MET A 39 6.23 -2.20 -0.63
N ASP A 40 7.17 -2.96 -0.06
CA ASP A 40 7.93 -3.98 -0.79
C ASP A 40 7.01 -5.08 -1.33
N ALA A 41 6.04 -5.55 -0.53
CA ALA A 41 5.07 -6.54 -0.96
C ALA A 41 4.20 -6.04 -2.14
N LEU A 42 3.78 -4.78 -2.11
CA LEU A 42 3.01 -4.15 -3.19
C LEU A 42 3.85 -3.95 -4.47
N GLN A 43 5.08 -3.47 -4.33
CA GLN A 43 5.99 -3.32 -5.48
C GLN A 43 6.32 -4.67 -6.12
N LYS A 44 6.62 -5.70 -5.33
CA LYS A 44 6.87 -7.06 -5.83
C LYS A 44 5.67 -7.66 -6.58
N ALA A 45 4.46 -7.27 -6.22
CA ALA A 45 3.23 -7.66 -6.91
C ALA A 45 2.93 -6.83 -8.18
N GLY A 46 3.79 -5.86 -8.52
CA GLY A 46 3.66 -5.02 -9.72
C GLY A 46 2.70 -3.83 -9.54
N VAL A 47 2.42 -3.41 -8.31
CA VAL A 47 1.60 -2.22 -8.04
C VAL A 47 2.44 -0.97 -8.33
N GLN A 48 2.08 -0.21 -9.37
CA GLN A 48 2.92 0.89 -9.87
C GLN A 48 2.65 2.23 -9.18
N ARG A 49 1.48 2.41 -8.54
CA ARG A 49 1.10 3.65 -7.85
C ARG A 49 0.78 3.38 -6.41
N VAL A 50 1.81 3.36 -5.57
CA VAL A 50 1.67 3.23 -4.12
C VAL A 50 1.93 4.57 -3.45
N GLY A 51 0.92 5.10 -2.77
CA GLY A 51 1.04 6.27 -1.90
C GLY A 51 1.13 5.86 -0.44
N LEU A 52 1.86 6.61 0.37
CA LEU A 52 1.87 6.47 1.82
C LEU A 52 1.10 7.63 2.43
N SER A 53 0.03 7.33 3.17
CA SER A 53 -0.69 8.31 3.98
C SER A 53 -0.53 7.91 5.44
N VAL A 54 0.35 8.61 6.16
CA VAL A 54 0.40 8.45 7.61
C VAL A 54 -0.66 9.37 8.17
N LYS A 55 -1.63 8.80 8.90
CA LYS A 55 -2.58 9.61 9.65
C LYS A 55 -1.85 10.18 10.86
N GLN A 56 -1.08 11.24 10.62
CA GLN A 56 -0.56 12.10 11.65
C GLN A 56 -1.78 12.81 12.22
N GLY A 57 -2.30 12.32 13.35
CA GLY A 57 -3.38 12.99 14.06
C GLY A 57 -3.05 14.48 14.17
N GLY A 58 -3.77 15.29 13.40
CA GLY A 58 -3.55 16.71 13.25
C GLY A 58 -4.91 17.38 13.33
N GLY A 59 -5.10 18.15 14.40
CA GLY A 59 -6.33 18.87 14.74
C GLY A 59 -6.97 18.32 15.99
#